data_AF-A0A7J2LTM8-F1
#
_entry.id   AF-A0A7J2LTM8-F1
#
_cell.length_a   1.000
_cell.length_b   1.000
_cell.length_c   1.000
_cell.angle_alpha   90.00
_cell.angle_beta   90.00
_cell.angle_gamma   90.00
#
_symmetry.space_group_name_H-M   'P 1'
#
loop_
_entity.id
_entity.type
_entity.pdbx_description
1 polymer ?
#
loop_
_entity_poly.entity_id
_entity_poly.type
_entity_poly.pdbx_seq_one_letter_code
_entity_poly.pdbx_strand_id
1 'polypeptide(L)'
;MEDGRMILLRRIFSKGVYDGLNVHKNKGDYAISEIRIGDLSFRTRYFSKDEEYKGTYININTPIELYPRKIRYVDLETDICVWPNGEVKRIDAEKLEDALSLGLISERLAEISKREIKNILNSISLEEEKESIHYLSDESGWE
;
A
#
# COMPACT_ATOMS: atom_id res chain seq x y z
N MET A 1 15.93 7.12 -7.88
CA MET A 1 15.10 7.89 -6.92
C MET A 1 14.91 9.26 -7.54
N GLU A 2 13.77 9.46 -8.18
CA GLU A 2 13.35 10.79 -8.59
C GLU A 2 12.39 11.29 -7.52
N ASP A 3 12.59 12.51 -7.01
CA ASP A 3 11.70 13.16 -6.04
C ASP A 3 11.40 12.35 -4.75
N GLY A 4 12.36 11.56 -4.25
CA GLY A 4 12.18 10.75 -3.05
C GLY A 4 11.25 9.53 -3.22
N ARG A 5 10.87 9.19 -4.45
CA ARG A 5 10.07 8.01 -4.79
C ARG A 5 10.94 6.76 -4.99
N MET A 6 10.44 5.62 -4.55
CA MET A 6 11.01 4.29 -4.69
C MET A 6 9.93 3.28 -5.05
N ILE A 7 10.22 2.46 -6.07
CA ILE A 7 9.40 1.31 -6.45
C ILE A 7 10.14 0.04 -6.02
N LEU A 8 9.45 -0.85 -5.32
CA LEU A 8 9.95 -2.16 -4.93
C LEU A 8 9.15 -3.25 -5.62
N LEU A 9 9.88 -4.13 -6.31
CA LEU A 9 9.33 -5.28 -6.98
C LEU A 9 9.66 -6.53 -6.16
N ARG A 10 8.64 -7.31 -5.80
CA ARG A 10 8.82 -8.54 -5.01
C ARG A 10 8.05 -9.68 -5.63
N ARG A 11 8.77 -10.73 -6.04
CA ARG A 11 8.17 -12.01 -6.42
C ARG A 11 7.74 -12.80 -5.19
N ILE A 12 6.55 -13.40 -5.27
CA ILE A 12 5.92 -14.13 -4.19
C ILE A 12 6.09 -15.64 -4.42
N PHE A 13 6.66 -16.31 -3.42
CA PHE A 13 6.91 -17.76 -3.48
C PHE A 13 6.00 -18.58 -2.57
N SER A 14 5.36 -17.94 -1.58
CA SER A 14 4.47 -18.60 -0.63
C SER A 14 3.03 -18.63 -1.13
N LYS A 15 2.25 -19.59 -0.65
CA LYS A 15 0.80 -19.66 -0.84
C LYS A 15 0.06 -19.04 0.36
N GLY A 16 -1.22 -18.71 0.19
CA GLY A 16 -2.07 -18.24 1.28
C GLY A 16 -3.16 -17.30 0.78
N VAL A 17 -3.42 -16.25 1.56
CA VAL A 17 -4.33 -15.16 1.22
C VAL A 17 -3.59 -13.84 1.47
N TYR A 18 -3.87 -12.82 0.66
CA TYR A 18 -3.45 -11.46 0.98
C TYR A 18 -4.42 -10.88 2.00
N ASP A 19 -3.93 -10.62 3.21
CA ASP A 19 -4.71 -10.06 4.31
C ASP A 19 -5.30 -8.69 3.90
N GLY A 20 -6.47 -8.37 4.46
CA GLY A 20 -7.27 -7.21 4.07
C GLY A 20 -8.00 -7.37 2.73
N LEU A 21 -7.35 -7.93 1.70
CA LEU A 21 -7.96 -8.17 0.38
C LEU A 21 -8.79 -9.46 0.33
N ASN A 22 -8.45 -10.45 1.16
CA ASN A 22 -9.05 -11.78 1.12
C ASN A 22 -8.96 -12.45 -0.28
N VAL A 23 -7.87 -12.18 -1.00
CA VAL A 23 -7.61 -12.74 -2.34
C VAL A 23 -6.52 -13.81 -2.24
N HIS A 24 -6.70 -14.92 -2.97
CA HIS A 24 -5.74 -16.01 -2.99
C HIS A 24 -4.34 -15.54 -3.40
N LYS A 25 -3.34 -15.87 -2.59
CA LYS A 25 -1.92 -15.65 -2.85
C LYS A 25 -1.32 -16.91 -3.45
N ASN A 26 -0.77 -16.82 -4.65
CA ASN A 26 -0.22 -17.93 -5.42
C ASN A 26 1.29 -17.78 -5.62
N LYS A 27 1.97 -18.92 -5.78
CA LYS A 27 3.39 -18.92 -6.15
C LYS A 27 3.54 -18.32 -7.55
N GLY A 28 4.44 -17.36 -7.69
CA GLY A 28 4.71 -16.66 -8.94
C GLY A 28 3.97 -15.33 -9.06
N ASP A 29 2.98 -15.05 -8.19
CA ASP A 29 2.47 -13.69 -8.02
C ASP A 29 3.62 -12.71 -7.75
N TYR A 30 3.38 -11.43 -7.94
CA TYR A 30 4.32 -10.39 -7.54
C TYR A 30 3.59 -9.21 -6.93
N ALA A 31 4.35 -8.44 -6.17
CA ALA A 31 3.93 -7.25 -5.48
C ALA A 31 4.77 -6.07 -5.96
N ILE A 32 4.11 -4.98 -6.30
CA ILE A 32 4.71 -3.69 -6.65
C ILE A 32 4.36 -2.72 -5.52
N SER A 33 5.35 -2.39 -4.70
CA SER A 33 5.19 -1.40 -3.64
C SER A 33 5.73 -0.06 -4.08
N GLU A 34 4.88 0.96 -4.03
CA GLU A 34 5.23 2.34 -4.33
C GLU A 34 5.33 3.13 -3.03
N ILE A 35 6.50 3.73 -2.82
CA ILE A 35 6.88 4.36 -1.56
C ILE A 35 7.51 5.72 -1.86
N ARG A 36 7.21 6.73 -1.06
CA ARG A 36 7.81 8.06 -1.18
C ARG A 36 8.15 8.61 0.20
N ILE A 37 9.30 9.28 0.29
CA ILE A 37 9.77 9.91 1.53
C ILE A 37 8.72 10.90 2.02
N GLY A 38 8.35 10.81 3.29
CA GLY A 38 7.44 11.73 3.96
C GLY A 38 5.96 11.45 3.76
N ASP A 39 5.59 10.55 2.85
CA ASP A 39 4.19 10.16 2.65
C ASP A 39 3.65 9.48 3.92
N LEU A 40 2.37 9.73 4.22
CA LEU A 40 1.61 9.13 5.32
C LEU A 40 0.95 7.81 4.94
N SER A 41 1.28 7.32 3.75
CA SER A 41 0.81 6.04 3.24
C SER A 41 1.80 5.48 2.22
N PHE A 42 1.76 4.16 2.04
CA PHE A 42 2.32 3.54 0.85
C PHE A 42 1.39 2.45 0.37
N ARG A 43 1.47 2.14 -0.92
CA ARG A 43 0.58 1.17 -1.56
C ARG A 43 1.35 0.01 -2.12
N THR A 44 0.80 -1.19 -1.95
CA THR A 44 1.31 -2.43 -2.52
C THR A 44 0.24 -3.01 -3.42
N ARG A 45 0.59 -3.18 -4.68
CA ARG A 45 -0.27 -3.68 -5.73
C ARG A 45 0.11 -5.12 -6.02
N TYR A 46 -0.86 -6.01 -5.97
CA TYR A 46 -0.65 -7.43 -6.17
C TYR A 46 -1.12 -7.85 -7.55
N PHE A 47 -0.31 -8.66 -8.20
CA PHE A 47 -0.59 -9.21 -9.51
C PHE A 47 -0.34 -10.71 -9.53
N SER A 48 -1.06 -11.41 -10.40
CA SER A 48 -0.81 -12.82 -10.68
C SER A 48 0.47 -12.98 -11.50
N LYS A 49 0.99 -14.21 -11.57
CA LYS A 49 2.10 -14.55 -12.49
C LYS A 49 1.81 -14.26 -13.97
N ASP A 50 0.52 -14.15 -14.32
CA ASP A 50 0.00 -13.92 -15.67
C ASP A 50 -0.44 -12.44 -15.83
N GLU A 51 0.07 -11.57 -14.97
CA GLU A 51 -0.10 -10.11 -14.98
C GLU A 51 -1.50 -9.58 -14.69
N GLU A 52 -2.39 -10.43 -14.17
CA GLU A 52 -3.72 -10.02 -13.75
C GLU A 52 -3.67 -9.28 -12.41
N TYR A 53 -4.26 -8.09 -12.34
CA TYR A 53 -4.39 -7.32 -11.11
C TYR A 53 -5.29 -8.04 -10.09
N LYS A 54 -4.78 -8.20 -8.87
CA LYS A 54 -5.44 -8.93 -7.79
C LYS A 54 -5.98 -8.02 -6.69
N GLY A 55 -5.48 -6.79 -6.61
CA GLY A 55 -5.89 -5.80 -5.64
C GLY A 55 -4.73 -4.96 -5.13
N THR A 56 -5.07 -3.81 -4.54
CA THR A 56 -4.12 -2.90 -3.91
C THR A 56 -4.42 -2.82 -2.42
N TYR A 57 -3.36 -2.88 -1.64
CA TYR A 57 -3.38 -2.64 -0.21
C TYR A 57 -2.59 -1.36 0.10
N ILE A 58 -3.23 -0.39 0.73
CA ILE A 58 -2.66 0.91 1.08
C ILE A 58 -2.59 0.99 2.59
N ASN A 59 -1.36 1.01 3.12
CA ASN A 59 -1.13 1.12 4.55
C ASN A 59 -1.05 2.60 4.94
N ILE A 60 -1.78 3.00 5.99
CA ILE A 60 -1.69 4.33 6.58
C ILE A 60 -0.70 4.30 7.74
N ASN A 61 0.28 5.19 7.71
CA ASN A 61 1.40 5.18 8.63
C ASN A 61 1.90 6.59 8.95
N THR A 62 2.85 6.66 9.89
CA THR A 62 3.64 7.89 10.09
C THR A 62 4.53 8.15 8.87
N PRO A 63 4.94 9.42 8.64
CA PRO A 63 5.76 9.79 7.48
C PRO A 63 6.93 8.84 7.22
N ILE A 64 7.03 8.34 5.99
CA ILE A 64 8.01 7.32 5.63
C ILE A 64 9.43 7.88 5.59
N GLU A 65 10.35 7.19 6.24
CA GLU A 65 11.78 7.46 6.20
C GLU A 65 12.51 6.41 5.34
N LEU A 66 13.35 6.87 4.40
CA LEU A 66 14.23 6.01 3.63
C LEU A 66 15.66 6.07 4.14
N TYR A 67 16.23 4.90 4.43
CA TYR A 67 17.63 4.69 4.77
C TYR A 67 18.28 3.82 3.70
N PRO A 68 19.63 3.82 3.58
CA PRO A 68 20.34 3.09 2.52
C PRO A 68 19.97 1.61 2.34
N ARG A 69 19.44 0.96 3.38
CA ARG A 69 19.06 -0.46 3.36
C ARG A 69 17.71 -0.76 4.02
N LYS A 70 16.96 0.26 4.42
CA LYS A 70 15.76 0.10 5.26
C LYS A 70 14.74 1.18 4.97
N ILE A 71 13.49 0.82 5.18
CA ILE A 71 12.35 1.73 5.19
C ILE A 71 11.83 1.72 6.61
N ARG A 72 11.49 2.90 7.15
CA ARG A 72 10.96 3.02 8.50
C ARG A 72 9.70 3.85 8.49
N TYR A 73 8.71 3.36 9.21
CA TYR A 73 7.46 4.02 9.54
C TYR A 73 6.87 3.31 10.77
N VAL A 74 5.87 3.92 11.39
CA VAL A 74 5.01 3.28 12.39
C VAL A 74 3.65 3.10 11.75
N ASP A 75 3.18 1.85 11.72
CA ASP A 75 1.86 1.48 11.23
C ASP A 75 0.78 2.05 12.16
N LEU A 76 -0.26 2.64 11.58
CA LEU A 76 -1.42 3.18 12.32
C LEU A 76 -2.61 2.23 12.32
N GLU A 77 -2.37 0.98 11.91
CA GLU A 77 -3.30 -0.15 11.94
C GLU A 77 -4.62 0.11 11.23
N THR A 78 -4.59 0.96 10.20
CA THR A 78 -5.76 1.25 9.39
C THR A 78 -5.34 1.31 7.93
N ASP A 79 -6.09 0.62 7.09
CA ASP A 79 -5.69 0.36 5.71
C ASP A 79 -6.83 0.65 4.75
N ILE A 80 -6.49 0.84 3.48
CA ILE A 80 -7.44 0.94 2.38
C ILE A 80 -7.14 -0.17 1.38
N CYS A 81 -8.16 -0.96 1.07
CA CYS A 81 -8.11 -2.00 0.06
C CYS A 81 -8.87 -1.56 -1.19
N VAL A 82 -8.32 -1.90 -2.35
CA VAL A 82 -8.92 -1.71 -3.67
C VAL A 82 -9.00 -3.07 -4.37
N TRP A 83 -10.19 -3.46 -4.83
CA TRP A 83 -10.40 -4.75 -5.50
C TRP A 83 -10.52 -4.60 -7.02
N PRO A 84 -10.32 -5.70 -7.79
CA PRO A 84 -10.40 -5.67 -9.26
C PRO A 84 -11.76 -5.22 -9.83
N ASN A 85 -12.82 -5.35 -9.05
CA ASN A 85 -14.18 -4.89 -9.38
C ASN A 85 -14.39 -3.38 -9.15
N GLY A 86 -13.38 -2.66 -8.67
CA GLY A 86 -13.46 -1.22 -8.36
C GLY A 86 -14.01 -0.90 -6.97
N GLU A 87 -14.31 -1.90 -6.15
CA GLU A 87 -14.64 -1.68 -4.76
C GLU A 87 -13.42 -1.11 -4.01
N VAL A 88 -13.67 -0.11 -3.16
CA VAL A 88 -12.67 0.51 -2.29
C VAL A 88 -13.21 0.55 -0.88
N LYS A 89 -12.48 -0.01 0.09
CA LYS A 89 -12.89 -0.03 1.49
C LYS A 89 -11.74 0.28 2.42
N ARG A 90 -12.07 0.97 3.50
CA ARG A 90 -11.22 1.05 4.67
C ARG A 90 -11.38 -0.24 5.49
N ILE A 91 -10.27 -0.88 5.83
CA ILE A 91 -10.20 -2.05 6.69
C ILE A 91 -9.67 -1.60 8.06
N ASP A 92 -10.14 -2.27 9.11
CA ASP A 92 -9.77 -1.99 10.51
C ASP A 92 -9.95 -0.50 10.86
N ALA A 93 -11.10 0.06 10.49
CA ALA A 93 -11.37 1.49 10.65
C ALA A 93 -11.39 1.92 12.13
N GLU A 94 -11.74 0.99 13.01
CA GLU A 94 -11.83 1.12 14.46
C GLU A 94 -10.45 1.22 15.14
N LYS A 95 -9.42 0.55 14.63
CA LYS A 95 -8.11 0.46 15.32
C LYS A 95 -7.44 1.81 15.53
N LEU A 96 -7.59 2.73 14.56
CA LEU A 96 -7.09 4.10 14.69
C LEU A 96 -7.80 4.86 15.83
N GLU A 97 -9.12 4.66 15.98
CA GLU A 97 -9.89 5.30 17.05
C GLU A 97 -9.61 4.65 18.41
N ASP A 98 -9.42 3.34 18.44
CA ASP A 98 -9.02 2.61 19.64
C ASP A 98 -7.65 3.10 20.11
N ALA A 99 -6.65 3.21 19.22
CA ALA A 99 -5.33 3.74 19.52
C ALA A 99 -5.39 5.18 20.08
N LEU A 100 -6.28 6.02 19.55
CA LEU A 100 -6.52 7.36 20.08
C LEU A 100 -7.15 7.31 21.48
N SER A 101 -8.18 6.49 21.66
CA SER A 101 -8.91 6.36 22.94
C SER A 101 -8.02 5.84 24.07
N LEU A 102 -7.06 4.98 23.72
CA LEU A 102 -6.06 4.43 24.63
C LEU A 102 -4.86 5.37 24.86
N GLY A 103 -4.80 6.51 24.16
CA GLY A 103 -3.71 7.46 24.26
C GLY A 103 -2.38 6.98 23.64
N LEU A 104 -2.43 5.96 22.77
CA LEU A 104 -1.24 5.46 22.05
C LEU A 104 -0.80 6.43 20.95
N ILE A 105 -1.74 7.20 20.42
CA ILE A 105 -1.48 8.28 19.45
C ILE A 105 -2.11 9.58 19.93
N SER A 106 -1.57 10.70 19.44
CA SER A 106 -2.13 12.03 19.70
C SER A 106 -3.36 12.32 18.81
N GLU A 107 -4.25 13.19 19.28
CA GLU A 107 -5.37 13.72 18.49
C GLU A 107 -4.89 14.29 17.15
N ARG A 108 -3.79 15.06 17.17
CA ARG A 108 -3.20 15.63 15.96
C ARG A 108 -2.82 14.56 14.93
N LEU A 109 -2.22 13.45 15.37
CA LEU A 109 -1.84 12.36 14.46
C LEU A 109 -3.09 11.67 13.89
N ALA A 110 -4.11 11.44 14.71
CA ALA A 110 -5.38 10.88 14.26
C ALA A 110 -6.06 11.77 13.21
N GLU A 111 -6.09 13.09 13.42
CA GLU A 111 -6.65 14.06 12.47
C GLU A 111 -5.91 14.06 11.13
N ILE A 112 -4.57 14.07 11.17
CA ILE A 112 -3.73 14.00 9.96
C ILE A 112 -4.02 12.71 9.19
N SER A 113 -4.10 11.58 9.89
CA SER A 113 -4.36 10.27 9.30
C SER A 113 -5.75 10.18 8.67
N LYS A 114 -6.79 10.71 9.35
CA LYS A 114 -8.16 10.79 8.80
C LYS A 114 -8.22 11.64 7.54
N ARG A 115 -7.44 12.73 7.48
CA ARG A 115 -7.34 13.58 6.28
C ARG A 115 -6.67 12.82 5.13
N GLU A 116 -5.58 12.12 5.41
CA GLU A 116 -4.89 11.32 4.41
C GLU A 116 -5.79 10.22 3.84
N ILE A 117 -6.50 9.49 4.70
CA ILE A 117 -7.49 8.49 4.28
C ILE A 117 -8.54 9.10 3.35
N LYS A 118 -9.09 10.26 3.73
CA LYS A 118 -10.07 10.97 2.89
C LYS A 118 -9.47 11.37 1.55
N ASN A 119 -8.23 11.84 1.52
CA ASN A 119 -7.54 12.22 0.28
C ASN A 119 -7.39 11.02 -0.64
N ILE A 120 -6.91 9.89 -0.13
CA ILE A 120 -6.73 8.64 -0.88
C ILE A 120 -8.07 8.15 -1.43
N LEU A 121 -9.12 8.11 -0.62
CA LEU A 121 -10.44 7.66 -1.06
C LEU A 121 -11.03 8.54 -2.18
N ASN A 122 -10.68 9.83 -2.22
CA ASN A 122 -11.14 10.75 -3.26
C ASN A 122 -10.30 10.74 -4.53
N SER A 123 -9.04 10.27 -4.47
CA SER A 123 -8.11 10.31 -5.60
C SER A 123 -7.83 8.94 -6.21
N ILE A 124 -8.28 7.86 -5.59
CA ILE A 124 -8.00 6.50 -6.07
C ILE A 124 -8.60 6.26 -7.46
N SER A 125 -7.78 5.74 -8.37
CA SER A 125 -8.16 5.37 -9.73
C SER A 125 -7.85 3.90 -9.96
N LEU A 126 -8.88 3.07 -10.17
CA LEU A 126 -8.69 1.63 -10.45
C LEU A 126 -7.80 1.40 -11.68
N GLU A 127 -7.90 2.29 -12.68
CA GLU A 127 -7.11 2.17 -13.90
C GLU A 127 -5.62 2.37 -13.59
N GLU A 128 -5.28 3.42 -12.84
CA GLU A 128 -3.88 3.67 -12.44
C GLU A 128 -3.31 2.51 -11.59
N GLU A 129 -4.14 1.91 -10.74
CA GLU A 129 -3.74 0.75 -9.95
C GLU A 129 -3.42 -0.47 -10.83
N LYS A 130 -4.22 -0.73 -11.87
CA LYS A 130 -3.98 -1.80 -12.84
C LYS A 130 -2.78 -1.52 -13.73
N GLU A 131 -2.68 -0.29 -14.25
CA GLU A 131 -1.63 0.12 -15.17
C GLU A 131 -0.24 0.10 -14.54
N SER A 132 -0.11 0.21 -13.22
CA SER A 132 1.16 0.13 -12.48
C SER A 132 2.02 -1.10 -12.80
N ILE A 133 1.46 -2.12 -13.46
CA ILE A 133 2.19 -3.23 -14.04
C ILE A 133 3.37 -2.81 -14.93
N HIS A 134 3.29 -1.64 -15.58
CA HIS A 134 4.37 -1.10 -16.41
C HIS A 134 5.70 -0.93 -15.65
N TYR A 135 5.68 -0.82 -14.32
CA TYR A 135 6.92 -0.79 -13.53
C TYR A 135 7.76 -2.06 -13.66
N LEU A 136 7.19 -3.19 -14.12
CA LEU A 136 7.96 -4.38 -14.48
C LEU A 136 8.72 -4.23 -15.81
N SER A 137 8.14 -3.55 -16.81
CA SER A 137 8.76 -3.43 -18.13
C SER A 137 9.98 -2.50 -18.14
N ASP A 138 10.04 -1.56 -17.19
CA ASP A 138 11.17 -0.64 -17.01
C ASP A 138 12.46 -1.34 -16.50
N GLU A 139 12.39 -2.64 -16.18
CA GLU A 139 13.57 -3.45 -15.81
C GLU A 139 14.43 -3.87 -17.02
N SER A 140 13.98 -3.66 -18.27
CA SER A 140 14.73 -4.04 -19.48
C SER A 140 16.06 -3.28 -19.69
N GLY A 141 16.48 -2.44 -18.74
CA GLY A 141 17.75 -1.72 -18.72
C GLY A 141 18.72 -2.06 -17.56
N TRP A 142 18.45 -3.10 -16.77
CA TRP A 142 19.25 -3.43 -15.58
C TRP A 142 19.88 -4.85 -15.59
N GLU A 143 20.04 -5.46 -16.77
CA GLU A 143 20.96 -6.58 -16.96
C GLU A 143 22.43 -6.12 -17.03
#